data_AF-A0A2G2JCY5-F1
#
_entry.id   AF-A0A2G2JCY5-F1
#
_cell.length_a   1.000
_cell.length_b   1.000
_cell.length_c   1.000
_cell.angle_alpha   90.00
_cell.angle_beta   90.00
_cell.angle_gamma   90.00
#
_symmetry.space_group_name_H-M   'P 1'
#
loop_
_entity.id
_entity.type
_entity.pdbx_description
1 polymer ?
#
loop_
_entity_poly.entity_id
_entity_poly.type
_entity_poly.pdbx_seq_one_letter_code
_entity_poly.pdbx_strand_id
1 'polypeptide(L)'
;MKTIITIMTSALLLASCGGEEGETPADDTPADDTPIVASGPSVPEPSVPETPDPTSAEELVDTDSDGIPDIEDNDIDGDGVLNSLDAFALDATESLDTDNDGIGNNADLDDDSDGFTDDIEITIGSDPLDAQSKPSDRDLDGIPDALDGDIDGDGVLNDDDVFPFDSTEQIDSDLDGLGNNSDLDDDNDGYSDLVEISVGTDPLNDTSFPHDLDNDGTPDSLDDDIDGDGVLNINDDLPLDPTDSIDTDSDGVGNSTDTDDDDDGYSDSDEDTAGSDPLDALSLPDDLDNDGIPDVLDNDIDGDKVLNDDDAFPSDSTEQIDSDLDGLGNNSDLDDDNDGYSDSDEITAGSDPLDALSLPDDLDNDGIPDVLD
;
A
#
# COMPACT_ATOMS: atom_id res chain seq x y z
N MET A 1 -26.73 1.25 -28.62
CA MET A 1 -27.55 2.37 -28.08
C MET A 1 -26.72 3.04 -27.01
N LYS A 2 -26.42 4.34 -27.12
CA LYS A 2 -25.59 5.05 -26.14
C LYS A 2 -26.45 5.55 -24.98
N THR A 3 -26.27 4.98 -23.80
CA THR A 3 -26.89 5.45 -22.55
C THR A 3 -25.95 6.45 -21.89
N ILE A 4 -26.46 7.65 -21.69
CA ILE A 4 -25.81 8.79 -21.03
C ILE A 4 -26.03 8.63 -19.52
N ILE A 5 -24.96 8.54 -18.73
CA ILE A 5 -25.03 8.67 -17.26
C ILE A 5 -24.56 10.08 -16.90
N THR A 6 -25.50 10.85 -16.33
CA THR A 6 -25.32 12.19 -15.78
C THR A 6 -25.07 12.04 -14.27
N ILE A 7 -23.92 12.47 -13.76
CA ILE A 7 -23.67 12.52 -12.32
C ILE A 7 -24.05 13.91 -11.80
N MET A 8 -25.01 13.92 -10.87
CA MET A 8 -25.50 15.05 -10.11
C MET A 8 -24.47 15.44 -9.04
N THR A 9 -23.92 16.64 -9.10
CA THR A 9 -23.24 17.28 -7.96
C THR A 9 -24.21 18.23 -7.27
N SER A 10 -24.59 17.91 -6.03
CA SER A 10 -25.33 18.79 -5.13
C SER A 10 -24.35 19.56 -4.26
N ALA A 11 -24.27 20.89 -4.43
CA ALA A 11 -23.73 21.80 -3.43
C ALA A 11 -24.74 22.94 -3.26
N LEU A 12 -25.44 22.90 -2.13
CA LEU A 12 -26.49 23.83 -1.77
C LEU A 12 -25.86 25.15 -1.29
N LEU A 13 -26.29 26.23 -1.94
CA LEU A 13 -26.19 27.63 -1.57
C LEU A 13 -26.41 27.88 -0.05
N LEU A 14 -25.69 28.85 0.52
CA LEU A 14 -26.31 30.10 0.99
C LEU A 14 -25.27 31.15 1.40
N ALA A 15 -25.54 32.37 0.93
CA ALA A 15 -24.80 33.58 1.21
C ALA A 15 -25.53 34.43 2.25
N SER A 16 -24.74 35.28 2.92
CA SER A 16 -25.05 36.68 3.24
C SER A 16 -25.84 37.03 4.51
N CYS A 17 -25.14 37.81 5.34
CA CYS A 17 -25.56 39.07 5.96
C CYS A 17 -26.61 39.08 7.09
N GLY A 18 -26.21 39.70 8.21
CA GLY A 18 -27.03 40.73 8.88
C GLY A 18 -27.58 40.39 10.26
N GLY A 19 -27.05 41.09 11.28
CA GLY A 19 -27.88 41.95 12.15
C GLY A 19 -28.67 41.34 13.31
N GLU A 20 -28.20 41.70 14.51
CA GLU A 20 -28.97 42.43 15.56
C GLU A 20 -29.89 41.69 16.57
N GLU A 21 -29.74 42.14 17.84
CA GLU A 21 -30.61 42.02 19.04
C GLU A 21 -30.76 40.61 19.65
N GLY A 22 -30.59 40.33 20.94
CA GLY A 22 -30.46 41.12 22.16
C GLY A 22 -30.95 40.25 23.33
N GLU A 23 -30.17 40.16 24.42
CA GLU A 23 -30.61 40.38 25.81
C GLU A 23 -29.53 39.92 26.82
N THR A 24 -29.18 40.87 27.67
CA THR A 24 -28.23 40.93 28.80
C THR A 24 -28.88 40.31 30.06
N PRO A 25 -28.34 40.37 31.32
CA PRO A 25 -27.23 41.17 31.88
C PRO A 25 -26.31 40.32 32.79
N ALA A 26 -25.31 40.80 33.53
CA ALA A 26 -24.84 42.09 34.03
C ALA A 26 -23.31 41.89 34.28
N ASP A 27 -22.45 42.79 34.70
CA ASP A 27 -22.55 44.07 35.40
C ASP A 27 -21.11 44.63 35.34
N ASP A 28 -20.91 45.86 34.89
CA ASP A 28 -19.86 46.78 35.38
C ASP A 28 -19.70 47.91 34.39
N THR A 29 -20.13 49.11 34.79
CA THR A 29 -19.57 50.42 34.44
C THR A 29 -20.19 51.43 35.44
N PRO A 30 -19.73 52.71 35.58
CA PRO A 30 -18.84 53.42 34.66
C PRO A 30 -17.85 54.45 35.28
N ALA A 31 -16.94 54.93 34.40
CA ALA A 31 -16.65 56.36 34.11
C ALA A 31 -16.03 57.26 35.19
N ASP A 32 -15.35 58.37 34.90
CA ASP A 32 -14.79 59.02 33.71
C ASP A 32 -14.26 60.38 34.21
N ASP A 33 -13.28 60.92 33.49
CA ASP A 33 -12.93 62.32 33.29
C ASP A 33 -12.71 63.35 34.43
N THR A 34 -11.56 64.01 34.26
CA THR A 34 -11.02 65.27 34.83
C THR A 34 -11.95 66.52 34.72
N PRO A 35 -11.53 67.77 35.05
CA PRO A 35 -10.81 68.37 36.20
C PRO A 35 -11.56 69.61 36.79
N ILE A 36 -11.24 70.09 38.01
CA ILE A 36 -11.61 71.46 38.45
C ILE A 36 -10.47 72.13 39.24
N VAL A 37 -10.14 73.35 38.79
CA VAL A 37 -9.19 74.33 39.32
C VAL A 37 -9.79 75.07 40.52
N ALA A 38 -9.02 75.28 41.61
CA ALA A 38 -9.10 76.52 42.42
C ALA A 38 -7.94 76.67 43.42
N SER A 39 -7.46 77.90 43.48
CA SER A 39 -6.26 78.43 44.10
C SER A 39 -6.33 78.71 45.62
N GLY A 40 -5.19 78.46 46.32
CA GLY A 40 -4.64 79.23 47.45
C GLY A 40 -5.33 79.18 48.83
N PRO A 41 -4.69 79.60 49.95
CA PRO A 41 -3.46 80.41 50.06
C PRO A 41 -2.38 79.94 51.09
N SER A 42 -1.13 80.26 50.76
CA SER A 42 -0.10 80.98 51.55
C SER A 42 0.01 80.91 53.10
N VAL A 43 1.19 80.38 53.54
CA VAL A 43 2.08 80.70 54.71
C VAL A 43 1.55 80.48 56.16
N PRO A 44 2.41 80.13 57.16
CA PRO A 44 3.73 80.71 57.43
C PRO A 44 4.89 79.72 57.76
N GLU A 45 6.13 80.11 57.42
CA GLU A 45 7.33 79.71 58.17
C GLU A 45 7.16 80.11 59.65
N PRO A 46 7.67 79.32 60.63
CA PRO A 46 8.98 79.69 61.16
C PRO A 46 9.82 78.55 61.76
N SER A 47 11.06 78.95 62.06
CA SER A 47 11.95 78.49 63.14
C SER A 47 12.76 77.22 62.91
N VAL A 48 13.97 77.45 62.41
CA VAL A 48 15.20 76.72 62.73
C VAL A 48 15.29 76.49 64.25
N PRO A 49 15.42 75.25 64.73
CA PRO A 49 16.08 74.94 65.97
C PRO A 49 17.56 74.60 65.73
N GLU A 50 18.33 74.85 66.77
CA GLU A 50 19.77 75.03 66.82
C GLU A 50 20.61 73.85 66.29
N THR A 51 21.78 74.21 65.78
CA THR A 51 22.92 73.33 65.53
C THR A 51 23.19 72.42 66.74
N PRO A 52 23.44 71.11 66.57
CA PRO A 52 24.04 70.32 67.63
C PRO A 52 25.44 70.85 67.96
N ASP A 53 25.77 70.78 69.24
CA ASP A 53 27.01 71.17 69.90
C ASP A 53 28.25 70.50 69.24
N PRO A 54 29.26 71.24 68.76
CA PRO A 54 30.44 70.67 68.09
C PRO A 54 31.51 70.26 69.10
N THR A 55 31.19 69.36 70.03
CA THR A 55 32.18 68.63 70.84
C THR A 55 31.65 67.27 71.33
N SER A 56 31.10 66.47 70.43
CA SER A 56 31.26 65.02 70.52
C SER A 56 32.11 64.63 69.33
N ALA A 57 33.18 63.86 69.52
CA ALA A 57 33.75 63.14 68.39
C ALA A 57 32.57 62.42 67.73
N GLU A 58 32.32 62.69 66.45
CA GLU A 58 31.50 61.81 65.65
C GLU A 58 32.20 60.45 65.81
N GLU A 59 31.53 59.51 66.47
CA GLU A 59 31.97 58.12 66.48
C GLU A 59 31.89 57.72 65.02
N LEU A 60 33.05 57.72 64.37
CA LEU A 60 33.16 57.29 62.99
C LEU A 60 32.73 55.82 62.96
N VAL A 61 31.94 55.46 61.96
CA VAL A 61 31.54 54.07 61.76
C VAL A 61 32.82 53.26 61.53
N ASP A 62 32.89 52.10 62.19
CA ASP A 62 34.00 51.14 62.21
C ASP A 62 33.31 49.77 62.15
N THR A 63 33.08 49.30 60.92
CA THR A 63 32.19 48.18 60.59
C THR A 63 32.77 46.84 61.06
N ASP A 64 34.08 46.63 60.90
CA ASP A 64 34.78 45.41 61.32
C ASP A 64 35.32 45.47 62.76
N SER A 65 35.30 46.66 63.38
CA SER A 65 35.78 46.91 64.74
C SER A 65 37.29 46.66 64.93
N ASP A 66 38.11 46.83 63.89
CA ASP A 66 39.56 46.71 63.97
C ASP A 66 40.25 47.96 64.58
N GLY A 67 39.50 49.06 64.69
CA GLY A 67 39.93 50.35 65.23
C GLY A 67 40.36 51.36 64.17
N ILE A 68 40.18 51.08 62.89
CA ILE A 68 40.29 51.99 61.75
C ILE A 68 38.87 52.40 61.34
N PRO A 69 38.54 53.70 61.29
CA PRO A 69 37.24 54.14 60.81
C PRO A 69 36.99 53.78 59.34
N ASP A 70 35.77 53.42 58.95
CA ASP A 70 35.38 53.02 57.57
C ASP A 70 35.88 53.99 56.48
N ILE A 71 35.93 55.30 56.80
CA ILE A 71 36.38 56.33 55.85
C ILE A 71 37.91 56.33 55.60
N GLU A 72 38.67 55.75 56.51
CA GLU A 72 40.12 55.56 56.45
C GLU A 72 40.50 54.09 56.25
N ASP A 73 39.52 53.18 56.26
CA ASP A 73 39.70 51.75 56.03
C ASP A 73 39.66 51.39 54.54
N ASN A 74 40.55 50.48 54.14
CA ASN A 74 40.60 49.93 52.80
C ASN A 74 39.99 48.52 52.70
N ASP A 75 39.48 47.97 53.79
CA ASP A 75 38.85 46.65 53.97
C ASP A 75 37.80 46.80 55.10
N ILE A 76 36.67 47.47 54.79
CA ILE A 76 35.74 48.03 55.78
C ILE A 76 35.06 46.96 56.63
N ASP A 77 34.86 45.76 56.09
CA ASP A 77 34.22 44.65 56.79
C ASP A 77 35.22 43.58 57.29
N GLY A 78 36.50 43.75 56.97
CA GLY A 78 37.61 42.97 57.52
C GLY A 78 37.64 41.53 57.02
N ASP A 79 37.06 41.24 55.86
CA ASP A 79 37.04 39.90 55.24
C ASP A 79 38.37 39.56 54.55
N GLY A 80 39.22 40.56 54.33
CA GLY A 80 40.53 40.44 53.70
C GLY A 80 40.58 40.83 52.21
N VAL A 81 39.46 41.27 51.63
CA VAL A 81 39.35 41.80 50.28
C VAL A 81 39.29 43.33 50.35
N LEU A 82 40.06 44.01 49.49
CA LEU A 82 40.06 45.47 49.50
C LEU A 82 38.72 46.00 48.98
N ASN A 83 38.15 47.04 49.59
CA ASN A 83 36.90 47.69 49.17
C ASN A 83 36.78 47.96 47.66
N SER A 84 37.91 48.17 46.98
CA SER A 84 37.95 48.45 45.53
C SER A 84 37.84 47.21 44.63
N LEU A 85 38.01 46.02 45.20
CA LEU A 85 37.92 44.71 44.55
C LEU A 85 36.77 43.87 45.12
N ASP A 86 36.16 44.35 46.19
CA ASP A 86 35.07 43.72 46.91
C ASP A 86 33.72 44.23 46.35
N ALA A 87 32.89 43.31 45.89
CA ALA A 87 31.54 43.63 45.42
C ALA A 87 30.61 44.05 46.56
N PHE A 88 30.87 43.58 47.79
CA PHE A 88 30.05 43.79 48.99
C PHE A 88 30.87 44.29 50.17
N ALA A 89 31.57 45.43 50.01
CA ALA A 89 32.48 46.04 50.99
C ALA A 89 31.91 46.41 52.39
N LEU A 90 30.70 45.99 52.76
CA LEU A 90 30.11 46.12 54.10
C LEU A 90 29.61 44.76 54.65
N ASP A 91 29.82 43.67 53.93
CA ASP A 91 29.36 42.32 54.26
C ASP A 91 30.55 41.36 54.23
N ALA A 92 31.13 41.13 55.40
CA ALA A 92 32.30 40.27 55.54
C ALA A 92 32.09 38.79 55.16
N THR A 93 30.86 38.41 54.76
CA THR A 93 30.54 37.07 54.28
C THR A 93 30.43 36.96 52.77
N GLU A 94 30.53 38.06 52.03
CA GLU A 94 30.44 38.10 50.57
C GLU A 94 31.49 39.03 49.98
N SER A 95 32.21 38.58 48.96
CA SER A 95 33.16 39.47 48.26
C SER A 95 33.23 39.29 46.75
N LEU A 96 32.56 38.27 46.21
CA LEU A 96 32.42 38.03 44.78
C LEU A 96 30.94 38.14 44.39
N ASP A 97 30.72 38.65 43.17
CA ASP A 97 29.43 38.79 42.48
C ASP A 97 29.73 38.49 41.00
N THR A 98 29.77 37.20 40.65
CA THR A 98 30.29 36.76 39.34
C THR A 98 29.42 37.28 38.19
N ASP A 99 28.10 37.26 38.32
CA ASP A 99 27.16 37.69 37.30
C ASP A 99 26.72 39.18 37.42
N ASN A 100 27.01 39.82 38.55
CA ASN A 100 26.65 41.21 38.87
C ASN A 100 25.15 41.44 39.08
N ASP A 101 24.43 40.46 39.61
CA ASP A 101 23.00 40.59 39.93
C ASP A 101 22.73 41.26 41.29
N GLY A 102 23.76 41.38 42.13
CA GLY A 102 23.73 41.99 43.45
C GLY A 102 23.47 41.01 44.61
N ILE A 103 23.53 39.70 44.37
CA ILE A 103 23.63 38.63 45.35
C ILE A 103 25.07 38.12 45.33
N GLY A 104 25.68 37.95 46.50
CA GLY A 104 27.06 37.48 46.57
C GLY A 104 27.15 35.98 46.37
N ASN A 105 28.25 35.50 45.80
CA ASN A 105 28.42 34.10 45.43
C ASN A 105 28.21 33.09 46.58
N ASN A 106 28.40 33.46 47.85
CA ASN A 106 28.12 32.50 48.95
C ASN A 106 26.62 32.35 49.24
N ALA A 107 25.79 33.28 48.76
CA ALA A 107 24.33 33.31 48.93
C ALA A 107 23.55 33.08 47.63
N ASP A 108 24.19 33.28 46.47
CA ASP A 108 23.63 32.92 45.17
C ASP A 108 23.56 31.38 45.03
N LEU A 109 22.63 30.92 44.19
CA LEU A 109 22.49 29.51 43.83
C LEU A 109 22.92 29.25 42.38
N ASP A 110 23.16 30.29 41.58
CA ASP A 110 23.57 30.26 40.17
C ASP A 110 24.54 31.44 39.96
N ASP A 111 25.79 31.25 40.40
CA ASP A 111 26.81 32.30 40.51
C ASP A 111 27.10 33.03 39.18
N ASP A 112 26.86 32.40 38.02
CA ASP A 112 27.14 32.96 36.71
C ASP A 112 25.89 33.24 35.84
N SER A 113 24.69 32.99 36.39
CA SER A 113 23.39 33.23 35.77
C SER A 113 23.18 32.51 34.43
N ASP A 114 23.75 31.32 34.25
CA ASP A 114 23.62 30.55 33.01
C ASP A 114 22.34 29.69 32.94
N GLY A 115 21.61 29.60 34.06
CA GLY A 115 20.35 28.87 34.21
C GLY A 115 20.49 27.55 34.97
N PHE A 116 21.69 27.13 35.37
CA PHE A 116 21.92 25.94 36.19
C PHE A 116 22.45 26.31 37.56
N THR A 117 21.95 25.65 38.60
CA THR A 117 22.42 25.94 39.96
C THR A 117 23.84 25.39 40.18
N ASP A 118 24.66 26.06 40.98
CA ASP A 118 26.04 25.65 41.29
C ASP A 118 26.13 24.18 41.77
N ASP A 119 25.15 23.74 42.57
CA ASP A 119 25.06 22.36 43.07
C ASP A 119 24.95 21.33 41.93
N ILE A 120 24.17 21.65 40.90
CA ILE A 120 23.99 20.82 39.69
C ILE A 120 25.28 20.84 38.88
N GLU A 121 25.84 22.01 38.68
CA GLU A 121 27.06 22.20 37.90
C GLU A 121 28.27 21.47 38.48
N ILE A 122 28.49 21.62 39.80
CA ILE A 122 29.50 20.88 40.54
C ILE A 122 29.27 19.37 40.42
N THR A 123 28.01 18.93 40.45
CA THR A 123 27.66 17.51 40.33
C THR A 123 28.00 16.95 38.95
N ILE A 124 27.81 17.73 37.89
CA ILE A 124 28.04 17.35 36.49
C ILE A 124 29.50 17.63 36.07
N GLY A 125 30.21 18.47 36.81
CA GLY A 125 31.59 18.87 36.57
C GLY A 125 31.73 20.04 35.60
N SER A 126 30.70 20.88 35.50
CA SER A 126 30.75 22.19 34.86
C SER A 126 31.26 23.25 35.87
N ASP A 127 31.50 24.49 35.44
CA ASP A 127 32.20 25.50 36.25
C ASP A 127 31.22 26.60 36.65
N PRO A 128 30.78 26.67 37.93
CA PRO A 128 29.73 27.62 38.36
C PRO A 128 30.07 29.10 38.23
N LEU A 129 31.30 29.42 37.84
CA LEU A 129 31.77 30.79 37.71
C LEU A 129 32.00 31.19 36.24
N ASP A 130 31.65 30.32 35.28
CA ASP A 130 31.82 30.55 33.85
C ASP A 130 30.57 30.14 33.09
N ALA A 131 29.72 31.11 32.77
CA ALA A 131 28.44 30.90 32.07
C ALA A 131 28.55 30.23 30.68
N GLN A 132 29.77 30.04 30.18
CA GLN A 132 30.04 29.28 28.96
C GLN A 132 30.32 27.79 29.22
N SER A 133 30.62 27.44 30.46
CA SER A 133 30.86 26.10 30.97
C SER A 133 29.59 25.56 31.60
N LYS A 134 28.55 25.40 30.77
CA LYS A 134 27.24 24.92 31.21
C LYS A 134 27.00 23.44 30.91
N PRO A 135 26.15 22.73 31.68
CA PRO A 135 25.68 21.40 31.34
C PRO A 135 24.99 21.34 29.96
N SER A 136 24.98 20.16 29.34
CA SER A 136 24.14 19.92 28.14
C SER A 136 22.69 19.76 28.59
N ASP A 137 21.80 20.40 27.84
CA ASP A 137 20.35 20.45 28.05
C ASP A 137 19.74 20.56 26.65
N ARG A 138 19.34 19.42 26.09
CA ARG A 138 18.98 19.28 24.68
C ARG A 138 17.58 19.81 24.40
N ASP A 139 16.63 19.58 25.29
CA ASP A 139 15.24 20.01 25.14
C ASP A 139 14.96 21.42 25.71
N LEU A 140 15.91 21.95 26.48
CA LEU A 140 15.88 23.28 27.10
C LEU A 140 14.82 23.42 28.19
N ASP A 141 14.53 22.34 28.93
CA ASP A 141 13.60 22.37 30.06
C ASP A 141 14.25 22.80 31.40
N GLY A 142 15.59 22.95 31.41
CA GLY A 142 16.40 23.33 32.56
C GLY A 142 16.89 22.16 33.42
N ILE A 143 16.64 20.92 33.00
CA ILE A 143 17.22 19.71 33.56
C ILE A 143 18.37 19.28 32.64
N PRO A 144 19.60 19.17 33.14
CA PRO A 144 20.70 18.68 32.31
C PRO A 144 20.46 17.25 31.79
N ASP A 145 20.91 16.95 30.57
CA ASP A 145 20.80 15.63 29.90
C ASP A 145 21.25 14.47 30.82
N ALA A 146 22.24 14.72 31.70
CA ALA A 146 22.79 13.73 32.62
C ALA A 146 21.86 13.36 33.80
N LEU A 147 20.88 14.21 34.09
CA LEU A 147 19.89 14.08 35.16
C LEU A 147 18.46 13.95 34.61
N ASP A 148 18.29 14.12 33.31
CA ASP A 148 17.01 14.09 32.63
C ASP A 148 16.57 12.67 32.27
N GLY A 149 15.29 12.39 32.48
CA GLY A 149 14.65 11.14 32.10
C GLY A 149 14.08 11.13 30.68
N ASP A 150 14.03 12.27 30.01
CA ASP A 150 13.41 12.50 28.69
C ASP A 150 14.25 13.57 27.94
N ILE A 151 15.45 13.18 27.50
CA ILE A 151 16.52 14.13 27.12
C ILE A 151 16.15 15.01 25.93
N ASP A 152 15.27 14.57 25.04
CA ASP A 152 14.83 15.36 23.89
C ASP A 152 13.43 15.96 24.03
N GLY A 153 12.75 15.68 25.15
CA GLY A 153 11.51 16.31 25.56
C GLY A 153 10.31 15.95 24.70
N ASP A 154 10.29 14.77 24.08
CA ASP A 154 9.18 14.32 23.24
C ASP A 154 8.04 13.63 24.03
N GLY A 155 8.29 13.34 25.31
CA GLY A 155 7.34 12.74 26.23
C GLY A 155 7.49 11.22 26.40
N VAL A 156 8.47 10.59 25.76
CA VAL A 156 8.87 9.20 25.99
C VAL A 156 10.15 9.18 26.81
N LEU A 157 10.17 8.36 27.86
CA LEU A 157 11.36 8.28 28.72
C LEU A 157 12.52 7.61 27.98
N ASN A 158 13.75 8.04 28.23
CA ASN A 158 14.98 7.52 27.61
C ASN A 158 15.12 5.98 27.64
N ASP A 159 14.56 5.32 28.66
CA ASP A 159 14.62 3.86 28.82
C ASP A 159 13.60 3.11 27.94
N ASP A 160 12.53 3.80 27.52
CA ASP A 160 11.45 3.30 26.67
C ASP A 160 11.52 3.84 25.23
N ASP A 161 12.42 4.79 24.98
CA ASP A 161 12.67 5.44 23.69
C ASP A 161 13.83 4.78 22.94
N VAL A 162 13.62 4.40 21.68
CA VAL A 162 14.68 3.85 20.82
C VAL A 162 15.66 4.94 20.36
N PHE A 163 15.21 6.18 20.27
CA PHE A 163 16.02 7.33 19.89
C PHE A 163 15.98 8.46 20.95
N PRO A 164 16.59 8.27 22.15
CA PRO A 164 16.53 9.21 23.30
C PRO A 164 17.15 10.61 23.10
N PHE A 165 17.46 10.96 21.87
CA PHE A 165 18.20 12.13 21.45
C PHE A 165 17.56 12.78 20.22
N ASP A 166 16.51 12.19 19.65
CA ASP A 166 15.80 12.68 18.48
C ASP A 166 14.30 12.72 18.78
N SER A 167 13.82 13.89 19.20
CA SER A 167 12.41 14.09 19.57
C SER A 167 11.40 13.90 18.43
N THR A 168 11.87 13.55 17.24
CA THR A 168 11.03 13.21 16.11
C THR A 168 10.90 11.71 15.86
N GLU A 169 11.61 10.86 16.61
CA GLU A 169 11.58 9.40 16.46
C GLU A 169 11.54 8.72 17.83
N GLN A 170 10.64 7.75 18.02
CA GLN A 170 10.54 7.02 19.30
C GLN A 170 10.56 5.50 19.15
N ILE A 171 10.19 5.03 17.96
CA ILE A 171 9.93 3.63 17.66
C ILE A 171 10.76 3.25 16.44
N ASP A 172 11.35 2.07 16.49
CA ASP A 172 12.08 1.39 15.41
C ASP A 172 11.50 -0.03 15.37
N SER A 173 10.55 -0.26 14.47
CA SER A 173 9.72 -1.47 14.52
C SER A 173 10.46 -2.71 14.00
N ASP A 174 11.38 -2.53 13.06
CA ASP A 174 12.20 -3.59 12.47
C ASP A 174 13.64 -3.67 13.04
N LEU A 175 14.05 -2.67 13.82
CA LEU A 175 15.36 -2.53 14.45
C LEU A 175 16.51 -2.31 13.46
N ASP A 176 16.26 -1.63 12.34
CA ASP A 176 17.29 -1.29 11.36
C ASP A 176 18.09 -0.01 11.69
N GLY A 177 17.58 0.78 12.65
CA GLY A 177 18.17 2.02 13.12
C GLY A 177 17.62 3.30 12.47
N LEU A 178 16.59 3.20 11.63
CA LEU A 178 15.72 4.30 11.23
C LEU A 178 14.46 4.27 12.10
N GLY A 179 14.02 5.46 12.52
CA GLY A 179 12.78 5.56 13.28
C GLY A 179 11.57 5.55 12.34
N ASN A 180 10.45 5.03 12.82
CA ASN A 180 9.23 4.86 12.03
C ASN A 180 8.70 6.15 11.36
N ASN A 181 9.01 7.35 11.87
CA ASN A 181 8.55 8.58 11.21
C ASN A 181 9.39 8.93 9.96
N SER A 182 10.60 8.35 9.85
CA SER A 182 11.55 8.56 8.76
C SER A 182 11.75 7.34 7.87
N ASP A 183 11.48 6.15 8.38
CA ASP A 183 11.44 4.93 7.59
C ASP A 183 10.25 4.95 6.61
N LEU A 184 10.37 4.23 5.51
CA LEU A 184 9.33 4.04 4.51
C LEU A 184 8.79 2.61 4.50
N ASP A 185 9.41 1.70 5.24
CA ASP A 185 9.09 0.27 5.35
C ASP A 185 9.35 -0.16 6.80
N ASP A 186 8.43 0.24 7.69
CA ASP A 186 8.58 0.16 9.14
C ASP A 186 8.80 -1.27 9.68
N ASP A 187 8.43 -2.32 8.93
CA ASP A 187 8.61 -3.72 9.33
C ASP A 187 9.57 -4.54 8.44
N ASN A 188 10.12 -3.91 7.40
CA ASN A 188 11.11 -4.45 6.46
C ASN A 188 10.64 -5.72 5.72
N ASP A 189 9.34 -5.83 5.43
CA ASP A 189 8.79 -6.95 4.68
C ASP A 189 9.01 -6.81 3.15
N GLY A 190 9.46 -5.63 2.71
CA GLY A 190 9.77 -5.31 1.32
C GLY A 190 8.72 -4.43 0.63
N TYR A 191 7.62 -4.08 1.31
CA TYR A 191 6.61 -3.17 0.82
C TYR A 191 6.60 -1.90 1.66
N SER A 192 6.64 -0.73 1.00
CA SER A 192 6.59 0.53 1.76
C SER A 192 5.25 0.73 2.48
N ASP A 193 5.23 1.42 3.62
CA ASP A 193 4.01 1.68 4.41
C ASP A 193 2.90 2.32 3.56
N LEU A 194 3.28 3.18 2.61
CA LEU A 194 2.33 3.83 1.71
C LEU A 194 1.59 2.81 0.83
N VAL A 195 2.31 1.81 0.33
CA VAL A 195 1.74 0.72 -0.48
C VAL A 195 0.83 -0.13 0.39
N GLU A 196 1.29 -0.52 1.57
CA GLU A 196 0.53 -1.34 2.50
C GLU A 196 -0.76 -0.67 2.98
N ILE A 197 -0.69 0.60 3.39
CA ILE A 197 -1.86 1.39 3.75
C ILE A 197 -2.84 1.48 2.57
N SER A 198 -2.34 1.53 1.33
CA SER A 198 -3.18 1.62 0.14
C SER A 198 -3.95 0.33 -0.15
N VAL A 199 -3.38 -0.83 0.21
CA VAL A 199 -4.00 -2.16 0.01
C VAL A 199 -4.67 -2.71 1.28
N GLY A 200 -4.45 -2.06 2.42
CA GLY A 200 -5.06 -2.37 3.70
C GLY A 200 -4.32 -3.44 4.52
N THR A 201 -3.01 -3.58 4.32
CA THR A 201 -2.13 -4.37 5.19
C THR A 201 -1.56 -3.53 6.34
N ASP A 202 -0.78 -4.14 7.23
CA ASP A 202 -0.39 -3.56 8.51
C ASP A 202 1.12 -3.30 8.51
N PRO A 203 1.56 -2.03 8.38
CA PRO A 203 2.96 -1.70 8.11
C PRO A 203 3.92 -1.90 9.29
N LEU A 204 3.42 -2.41 10.41
CA LEU A 204 4.20 -2.70 11.60
C LEU A 204 4.33 -4.21 11.86
N ASN A 205 4.00 -5.04 10.87
CA ASN A 205 3.89 -6.48 11.02
C ASN A 205 4.35 -7.21 9.76
N ASP A 206 5.61 -7.67 9.81
CA ASP A 206 6.34 -8.41 8.78
C ASP A 206 5.64 -9.66 8.18
N THR A 207 4.54 -10.11 8.79
CA THR A 207 3.72 -11.22 8.30
C THR A 207 2.43 -10.78 7.61
N SER A 208 2.21 -9.48 7.53
CA SER A 208 1.04 -8.83 6.95
C SER A 208 1.45 -8.03 5.72
N PHE A 209 1.94 -8.71 4.68
CA PHE A 209 2.29 -8.09 3.41
C PHE A 209 1.15 -8.19 2.37
N PRO A 210 1.15 -7.32 1.33
CA PRO A 210 0.28 -7.42 0.17
C PRO A 210 0.44 -8.75 -0.58
N HIS A 211 -0.61 -9.22 -1.26
CA HIS A 211 -0.47 -10.33 -2.20
C HIS A 211 0.19 -9.83 -3.49
N ASP A 212 1.18 -10.59 -3.96
CA ASP A 212 2.03 -10.30 -5.11
C ASP A 212 2.37 -11.65 -5.77
N LEU A 213 1.67 -11.98 -6.84
CA LEU A 213 1.71 -13.29 -7.47
C LEU A 213 3.04 -13.56 -8.17
N ASP A 214 3.59 -12.58 -8.88
CA ASP A 214 4.83 -12.71 -9.65
C ASP A 214 6.10 -12.32 -8.85
N ASN A 215 5.92 -11.67 -7.69
CA ASN A 215 6.95 -11.18 -6.78
C ASN A 215 7.85 -10.10 -7.40
N ASP A 216 7.30 -9.21 -8.22
CA ASP A 216 8.01 -8.07 -8.79
C ASP A 216 8.09 -6.84 -7.86
N GLY A 217 7.36 -6.88 -6.74
CA GLY A 217 7.26 -5.81 -5.75
C GLY A 217 6.03 -4.92 -5.93
N THR A 218 5.18 -5.20 -6.92
CA THR A 218 3.90 -4.55 -7.13
C THR A 218 2.79 -5.47 -6.62
N PRO A 219 1.97 -5.04 -5.65
CA PRO A 219 0.85 -5.86 -5.21
C PRO A 219 -0.15 -6.10 -6.35
N ASP A 220 -0.76 -7.30 -6.43
CA ASP A 220 -1.73 -7.69 -7.47
C ASP A 220 -2.81 -6.63 -7.73
N SER A 221 -3.26 -5.96 -6.66
CA SER A 221 -4.32 -4.94 -6.75
C SER A 221 -3.91 -3.64 -7.44
N LEU A 222 -2.61 -3.42 -7.59
CA LEU A 222 -1.96 -2.28 -8.23
C LEU A 222 -1.17 -2.69 -9.48
N ASP A 223 -1.08 -3.98 -9.76
CA ASP A 223 -0.34 -4.54 -10.87
C ASP A 223 -1.19 -4.59 -12.14
N ASP A 224 -0.59 -4.21 -13.26
CA ASP A 224 -1.20 -4.25 -14.59
C ASP A 224 -0.86 -5.57 -15.33
N ASP A 225 0.01 -6.43 -14.78
CA ASP A 225 0.53 -7.70 -15.32
C ASP A 225 0.74 -8.71 -14.17
N ILE A 226 -0.35 -9.16 -13.54
CA ILE A 226 -0.34 -9.78 -12.20
C ILE A 226 0.51 -11.06 -12.12
N ASP A 227 0.59 -11.85 -13.19
CA ASP A 227 1.37 -13.08 -13.20
C ASP A 227 2.77 -12.94 -13.86
N GLY A 228 3.08 -11.76 -14.38
CA GLY A 228 4.38 -11.40 -14.93
C GLY A 228 4.75 -12.15 -16.21
N ASP A 229 3.77 -12.65 -16.97
CA ASP A 229 4.02 -13.36 -18.23
C ASP A 229 4.37 -12.41 -19.40
N GLY A 230 4.11 -11.10 -19.21
CA GLY A 230 4.37 -10.02 -20.16
C GLY A 230 3.15 -9.55 -20.95
N VAL A 231 1.96 -10.07 -20.65
CA VAL A 231 0.68 -9.68 -21.22
C VAL A 231 -0.15 -8.98 -20.15
N LEU A 232 -0.40 -7.68 -20.36
CA LEU A 232 -1.19 -6.90 -19.39
C LEU A 232 -2.56 -7.55 -19.15
N ASN A 233 -3.03 -7.55 -17.89
CA ASN A 233 -4.31 -8.10 -17.41
C ASN A 233 -5.54 -7.77 -18.28
N ILE A 234 -5.52 -6.64 -19.00
CA ILE A 234 -6.62 -6.19 -19.87
C ILE A 234 -6.64 -6.88 -21.25
N ASN A 235 -5.53 -7.48 -21.66
CA ASN A 235 -5.39 -8.21 -22.92
C ASN A 235 -5.02 -9.68 -22.67
N ASP A 236 -5.13 -10.12 -21.42
CA ASP A 236 -4.83 -11.46 -20.98
C ASP A 236 -6.16 -12.14 -20.61
N ASP A 237 -6.44 -13.26 -21.26
CA ASP A 237 -7.65 -14.03 -20.99
C ASP A 237 -7.53 -14.84 -19.69
N LEU A 238 -6.29 -15.06 -19.20
CA LEU A 238 -5.95 -15.78 -17.98
C LEU A 238 -4.97 -14.99 -17.06
N PRO A 239 -5.37 -13.83 -16.49
CA PRO A 239 -4.47 -12.90 -15.77
C PRO A 239 -3.81 -13.41 -14.48
N LEU A 240 -3.96 -14.70 -14.14
CA LEU A 240 -3.40 -15.34 -12.96
C LEU A 240 -2.61 -16.61 -13.32
N ASP A 241 -2.50 -16.93 -14.62
CA ASP A 241 -1.78 -18.10 -15.12
C ASP A 241 -0.55 -17.67 -15.93
N PRO A 242 0.64 -17.67 -15.32
CA PRO A 242 1.86 -17.20 -15.98
C PRO A 242 2.33 -18.10 -17.14
N THR A 243 1.61 -19.18 -17.42
CA THR A 243 1.95 -20.15 -18.47
C THR A 243 1.16 -19.96 -19.75
N ASP A 244 0.04 -19.23 -19.70
CA ASP A 244 -0.82 -19.01 -20.85
C ASP A 244 -1.64 -17.75 -20.72
N SER A 245 -1.81 -17.04 -21.84
CA SER A 245 -2.52 -15.76 -21.89
C SER A 245 -3.72 -15.77 -22.84
N ILE A 246 -3.98 -16.91 -23.49
CA ILE A 246 -5.01 -17.07 -24.52
C ILE A 246 -5.92 -18.23 -24.09
N ASP A 247 -7.22 -17.94 -24.06
CA ASP A 247 -8.30 -18.87 -23.73
C ASP A 247 -9.44 -18.61 -24.74
N THR A 248 -9.38 -19.35 -25.86
CA THR A 248 -10.13 -19.03 -27.08
C THR A 248 -11.63 -19.25 -26.93
N ASP A 249 -12.04 -20.26 -26.17
CA ASP A 249 -13.43 -20.58 -25.85
C ASP A 249 -13.92 -19.97 -24.51
N SER A 250 -13.00 -19.44 -23.70
CA SER A 250 -13.25 -18.86 -22.38
C SER A 250 -13.73 -19.87 -21.34
N ASP A 251 -13.25 -21.12 -21.40
CA ASP A 251 -13.58 -22.17 -20.43
C ASP A 251 -12.72 -22.11 -19.13
N GLY A 252 -11.62 -21.35 -19.18
CA GLY A 252 -10.66 -21.17 -18.09
C GLY A 252 -9.41 -22.06 -18.18
N VAL A 253 -9.22 -22.81 -19.27
CA VAL A 253 -8.02 -23.57 -19.62
C VAL A 253 -7.34 -22.87 -20.80
N GLY A 254 -6.06 -22.55 -20.65
CA GLY A 254 -5.33 -21.89 -21.73
C GLY A 254 -5.05 -22.82 -22.92
N ASN A 255 -5.01 -22.26 -24.12
CA ASN A 255 -4.81 -22.97 -25.39
C ASN A 255 -3.57 -23.90 -25.42
N SER A 256 -2.55 -23.62 -24.62
CA SER A 256 -1.35 -24.47 -24.53
C SER A 256 -1.58 -25.78 -23.77
N THR A 257 -2.65 -25.85 -22.99
CA THR A 257 -3.05 -26.98 -22.14
C THR A 257 -4.40 -27.57 -22.54
N ASP A 258 -5.28 -26.78 -23.15
CA ASP A 258 -6.51 -27.27 -23.74
C ASP A 258 -6.21 -28.25 -24.90
N THR A 259 -7.17 -29.13 -25.16
CA THR A 259 -7.14 -30.08 -26.26
C THR A 259 -8.22 -29.81 -27.30
N ASP A 260 -9.13 -28.86 -27.04
CA ASP A 260 -10.24 -28.42 -27.89
C ASP A 260 -10.38 -26.90 -27.69
N ASP A 261 -9.45 -26.13 -28.27
CA ASP A 261 -9.25 -24.70 -28.00
C ASP A 261 -10.49 -23.83 -28.26
N ASP A 262 -11.44 -24.27 -29.09
CA ASP A 262 -12.65 -23.52 -29.44
C ASP A 262 -13.97 -24.18 -29.00
N ASP A 263 -13.89 -25.30 -28.27
CA ASP A 263 -14.99 -26.05 -27.64
C ASP A 263 -16.08 -26.48 -28.65
N ASP A 264 -15.70 -26.77 -29.89
CA ASP A 264 -16.61 -27.20 -30.95
C ASP A 264 -16.92 -28.71 -30.91
N GLY A 265 -16.14 -29.46 -30.14
CA GLY A 265 -16.28 -30.90 -29.92
C GLY A 265 -15.26 -31.77 -30.65
N TYR A 266 -14.36 -31.18 -31.44
CA TYR A 266 -13.23 -31.87 -32.07
C TYR A 266 -11.92 -31.43 -31.42
N SER A 267 -11.01 -32.38 -31.14
CA SER A 267 -9.73 -31.98 -30.56
C SER A 267 -8.85 -31.25 -31.58
N ASP A 268 -7.98 -30.33 -31.13
CA ASP A 268 -7.05 -29.61 -32.02
C ASP A 268 -6.22 -30.58 -32.86
N SER A 269 -5.93 -31.76 -32.30
CA SER A 269 -5.16 -32.80 -32.97
C SER A 269 -5.92 -33.50 -34.10
N ASP A 270 -7.24 -33.65 -33.95
CA ASP A 270 -8.13 -34.20 -34.97
C ASP A 270 -8.35 -33.16 -36.07
N GLU A 271 -8.52 -31.91 -35.68
CA GLU A 271 -8.69 -30.77 -36.55
C GLU A 271 -7.45 -30.46 -37.40
N ASP A 272 -6.26 -30.45 -36.80
CA ASP A 272 -4.99 -30.33 -37.52
C ASP A 272 -4.86 -31.42 -38.60
N THR A 273 -5.40 -32.60 -38.32
CA THR A 273 -5.38 -33.74 -39.25
C THR A 273 -6.43 -33.59 -40.35
N ALA A 274 -7.62 -33.10 -40.01
CA ALA A 274 -8.72 -32.83 -40.93
C ALA A 274 -8.51 -31.56 -41.79
N GLY A 275 -7.67 -30.64 -41.32
CA GLY A 275 -7.40 -29.36 -41.96
C GLY A 275 -8.44 -28.28 -41.65
N SER A 276 -9.17 -28.40 -40.53
CA SER A 276 -9.93 -27.32 -39.90
C SER A 276 -9.02 -26.37 -39.12
N ASP A 277 -9.60 -25.31 -38.55
CA ASP A 277 -8.89 -24.28 -37.78
C ASP A 277 -9.27 -24.43 -36.30
N PRO A 278 -8.36 -24.92 -35.42
CA PRO A 278 -8.67 -25.20 -34.02
C PRO A 278 -9.05 -24.00 -33.14
N LEU A 279 -9.06 -22.80 -33.72
CA LEU A 279 -9.36 -21.55 -33.01
C LEU A 279 -10.66 -20.90 -33.50
N ASP A 280 -11.43 -21.59 -34.35
CA ASP A 280 -12.67 -21.09 -34.93
C ASP A 280 -13.73 -22.20 -34.91
N ALA A 281 -14.59 -22.18 -33.89
CA ALA A 281 -15.65 -23.17 -33.66
C ALA A 281 -16.70 -23.30 -34.80
N LEU A 282 -16.56 -22.50 -35.88
CA LEU A 282 -17.34 -22.62 -37.11
C LEU A 282 -16.61 -23.39 -38.22
N SER A 283 -15.34 -23.69 -38.02
CA SER A 283 -14.46 -24.39 -38.93
C SER A 283 -14.51 -25.90 -38.68
N LEU A 284 -15.68 -26.52 -38.69
CA LEU A 284 -15.80 -27.95 -38.37
C LEU A 284 -15.13 -28.86 -39.45
N PRO A 285 -14.48 -29.96 -39.05
CA PRO A 285 -14.17 -31.09 -39.93
C PRO A 285 -15.41 -31.66 -40.65
N ASP A 286 -15.20 -32.35 -41.78
CA ASP A 286 -16.23 -33.21 -42.37
C ASP A 286 -16.43 -34.43 -41.44
N ASP A 287 -17.67 -34.68 -41.03
CA ASP A 287 -18.11 -35.82 -40.21
C ASP A 287 -19.48 -36.30 -40.76
N LEU A 288 -19.45 -37.33 -41.60
CA LEU A 288 -20.57 -37.78 -42.41
C LEU A 288 -21.67 -38.44 -41.55
N ASP A 289 -21.31 -39.20 -40.53
CA ASP A 289 -22.26 -39.91 -39.66
C ASP A 289 -22.58 -39.17 -38.35
N ASN A 290 -21.84 -38.10 -38.05
CA ASN A 290 -21.96 -37.24 -36.88
C ASN A 290 -21.66 -37.96 -35.55
N ASP A 291 -20.70 -38.90 -35.55
CA ASP A 291 -20.26 -39.62 -34.35
C ASP A 291 -19.17 -38.89 -33.54
N GLY A 292 -18.64 -37.77 -34.07
CA GLY A 292 -17.59 -36.96 -33.47
C GLY A 292 -16.17 -37.36 -33.87
N ILE A 293 -16.00 -38.24 -34.85
CA ILE A 293 -14.72 -38.57 -35.45
C ILE A 293 -14.70 -38.02 -36.89
N PRO A 294 -13.75 -37.13 -37.24
CA PRO A 294 -13.67 -36.62 -38.61
C PRO A 294 -13.50 -37.74 -39.64
N ASP A 295 -14.10 -37.58 -40.83
CA ASP A 295 -14.10 -38.56 -41.94
C ASP A 295 -12.68 -39.07 -42.28
N VAL A 296 -11.66 -38.23 -42.09
CA VAL A 296 -10.25 -38.56 -42.38
C VAL A 296 -9.60 -39.49 -41.35
N LEU A 297 -10.17 -39.56 -40.15
CA LEU A 297 -9.71 -40.34 -39.00
C LEU A 297 -10.65 -41.52 -38.69
N ASP A 298 -11.87 -41.47 -39.23
CA ASP A 298 -12.86 -42.51 -39.07
C ASP A 298 -12.63 -43.70 -40.02
N ASN A 299 -12.85 -44.90 -39.49
CA ASN A 299 -12.76 -46.16 -40.22
C ASN A 299 -14.12 -46.71 -40.66
N ASP A 300 -15.23 -46.04 -40.33
CA ASP A 300 -16.62 -46.41 -40.67
C ASP A 300 -17.40 -45.11 -40.96
N ILE A 301 -17.01 -44.37 -42.00
CA ILE A 301 -17.38 -42.94 -42.17
C ILE A 301 -18.89 -42.71 -42.36
N ASP A 302 -19.67 -43.73 -42.70
CA ASP A 302 -21.12 -43.62 -42.81
C ASP A 302 -21.90 -44.28 -41.66
N GLY A 303 -21.19 -44.85 -40.68
CA GLY A 303 -21.72 -45.38 -39.42
C GLY A 303 -22.55 -46.67 -39.58
N ASP A 304 -22.40 -47.39 -40.69
CA ASP A 304 -23.22 -48.54 -41.00
C ASP A 304 -22.71 -49.87 -40.39
N LYS A 305 -21.50 -49.83 -39.80
CA LYS A 305 -20.75 -50.92 -39.13
C LYS A 305 -19.92 -51.79 -40.06
N VAL A 306 -19.71 -51.38 -41.30
CA VAL A 306 -18.74 -51.97 -42.21
C VAL A 306 -17.57 -51.00 -42.35
N LEU A 307 -16.36 -51.51 -42.10
CA LEU A 307 -15.18 -50.65 -42.18
C LEU A 307 -14.97 -50.17 -43.61
N ASN A 308 -14.48 -48.95 -43.80
CA ASN A 308 -14.19 -48.34 -45.10
C ASN A 308 -13.37 -49.25 -46.04
N ASP A 309 -12.45 -50.05 -45.50
CA ASP A 309 -11.59 -50.97 -46.27
C ASP A 309 -12.34 -52.24 -46.75
N ASP A 310 -13.43 -52.59 -46.07
CA ASP A 310 -14.30 -53.73 -46.35
C ASP A 310 -15.63 -53.31 -47.01
N ASP A 311 -15.87 -52.01 -47.19
CA ASP A 311 -17.06 -51.43 -47.78
C ASP A 311 -16.86 -51.01 -49.24
N ALA A 312 -17.75 -51.46 -50.14
CA ALA A 312 -17.73 -51.06 -51.54
C ALA A 312 -18.18 -49.60 -51.76
N PHE A 313 -19.02 -49.07 -50.87
CA PHE A 313 -19.52 -47.70 -50.87
C PHE A 313 -19.34 -47.05 -49.48
N PRO A 314 -18.10 -46.76 -49.05
CA PRO A 314 -17.82 -46.29 -47.68
C PRO A 314 -18.57 -45.03 -47.24
N SER A 315 -19.17 -44.27 -48.16
CA SER A 315 -19.89 -43.01 -47.86
C SER A 315 -21.41 -43.13 -48.02
N ASP A 316 -21.94 -44.34 -48.15
CA ASP A 316 -23.37 -44.60 -48.33
C ASP A 316 -23.81 -45.75 -47.41
N SER A 317 -24.29 -45.37 -46.23
CA SER A 317 -24.79 -46.28 -45.18
C SER A 317 -25.90 -47.26 -45.60
N THR A 318 -26.39 -47.15 -46.84
CA THR A 318 -27.40 -48.02 -47.41
C THR A 318 -26.86 -49.02 -48.43
N GLU A 319 -25.57 -49.00 -48.77
CA GLU A 319 -24.94 -49.87 -49.76
C GLU A 319 -23.57 -50.34 -49.26
N GLN A 320 -23.36 -51.66 -49.12
CA GLN A 320 -22.10 -52.22 -48.59
C GLN A 320 -21.40 -53.16 -49.58
N ILE A 321 -22.16 -53.68 -50.55
CA ILE A 321 -21.74 -54.79 -51.40
C ILE A 321 -21.96 -54.37 -52.85
N ASP A 322 -20.94 -54.62 -53.67
CA ASP A 322 -20.94 -54.53 -55.13
C ASP A 322 -20.47 -55.90 -55.65
N SER A 323 -21.42 -56.77 -55.99
CA SER A 323 -21.12 -58.19 -56.24
C SER A 323 -20.43 -58.44 -57.59
N ASP A 324 -20.68 -57.59 -58.59
CA ASP A 324 -20.10 -57.69 -59.92
C ASP A 324 -19.00 -56.65 -60.22
N LEU A 325 -18.81 -55.67 -59.32
CA LEU A 325 -17.86 -54.57 -59.37
C LEU A 325 -18.15 -53.54 -60.48
N ASP A 326 -19.43 -53.29 -60.80
CA ASP A 326 -19.83 -52.30 -61.79
C ASP A 326 -19.98 -50.87 -61.24
N GLY A 327 -19.92 -50.72 -59.90
CA GLY A 327 -20.06 -49.45 -59.19
C GLY A 327 -21.49 -49.07 -58.81
N LEU A 328 -22.46 -50.00 -58.93
CA LEU A 328 -23.78 -49.93 -58.31
C LEU A 328 -23.85 -50.89 -57.13
N GLY A 329 -24.39 -50.44 -56.01
CA GLY A 329 -24.56 -51.29 -54.84
C GLY A 329 -25.76 -52.21 -55.00
N ASN A 330 -25.66 -53.41 -54.43
CA ASN A 330 -26.69 -54.46 -54.54
C ASN A 330 -28.11 -54.02 -54.10
N ASN A 331 -28.29 -52.99 -53.25
CA ASN A 331 -29.65 -52.52 -52.91
C ASN A 331 -30.26 -51.62 -54.01
N SER A 332 -29.45 -51.12 -54.94
CA SER A 332 -29.82 -50.23 -56.04
C SER A 332 -29.63 -50.84 -57.42
N ASP A 333 -28.77 -51.85 -57.55
CA ASP A 333 -28.61 -52.65 -58.76
C ASP A 333 -29.84 -53.56 -58.97
N LEU A 334 -30.08 -53.93 -60.22
CA LEU A 334 -31.17 -54.81 -60.64
C LEU A 334 -30.65 -56.15 -61.17
N ASP A 335 -29.34 -56.32 -61.33
CA ASP A 335 -28.65 -57.49 -61.89
C ASP A 335 -27.30 -57.63 -61.15
N ASP A 336 -27.39 -58.01 -59.87
CA ASP A 336 -26.30 -57.97 -58.88
C ASP A 336 -25.04 -58.76 -59.30
N ASP A 337 -25.16 -59.75 -60.18
CA ASP A 337 -24.02 -60.55 -60.68
C ASP A 337 -23.70 -60.34 -62.17
N ASN A 338 -24.49 -59.50 -62.84
CA ASN A 338 -24.35 -59.05 -64.22
C ASN A 338 -24.21 -60.21 -65.22
N ASP A 339 -24.98 -61.27 -64.97
CA ASP A 339 -25.11 -62.41 -65.85
C ASP A 339 -26.16 -62.19 -66.97
N GLY A 340 -26.94 -61.11 -66.85
CA GLY A 340 -27.90 -60.63 -67.83
C GLY A 340 -29.36 -60.90 -67.49
N TYR A 341 -29.66 -61.43 -66.30
CA TYR A 341 -31.02 -61.57 -65.77
C TYR A 341 -31.21 -60.67 -64.54
N SER A 342 -32.39 -60.05 -64.39
CA SER A 342 -32.60 -59.20 -63.21
C SER A 342 -32.78 -60.04 -61.94
N ASP A 343 -32.38 -59.54 -60.77
CA ASP A 343 -32.53 -60.27 -59.49
C ASP A 343 -33.99 -60.68 -59.27
N SER A 344 -34.91 -59.84 -59.73
CA SER A 344 -36.35 -60.09 -59.63
C SER A 344 -36.80 -61.29 -60.48
N ASP A 345 -36.19 -61.47 -61.65
CA ASP A 345 -36.46 -62.59 -62.54
C ASP A 345 -35.81 -63.87 -62.00
N GLU A 346 -34.60 -63.76 -61.47
CA GLU A 346 -33.82 -64.84 -60.89
C GLU A 346 -34.42 -65.42 -59.60
N ILE A 347 -34.82 -64.56 -58.66
CA ILE A 347 -35.57 -64.97 -57.46
C ILE A 347 -36.85 -65.71 -57.87
N THR A 348 -37.50 -65.29 -58.97
CA THR A 348 -38.70 -65.93 -59.47
C THR A 348 -38.41 -67.28 -60.13
N ALA A 349 -37.29 -67.40 -60.84
CA ALA A 349 -36.81 -68.64 -61.46
C ALA A 349 -36.17 -69.62 -60.47
N GLY A 350 -35.75 -69.15 -59.29
CA GLY A 350 -35.07 -69.90 -58.27
C GLY A 350 -33.56 -70.06 -58.48
N SER A 351 -32.94 -69.18 -59.29
CA SER A 351 -31.50 -68.97 -59.30
C SER A 351 -31.05 -68.07 -58.15
N ASP A 352 -29.73 -67.99 -57.94
CA ASP A 352 -29.06 -67.15 -56.95
C ASP A 352 -28.57 -65.85 -57.61
N PRO A 353 -29.16 -64.68 -57.29
CA PRO A 353 -28.81 -63.40 -57.93
C PRO A 353 -27.40 -62.88 -57.68
N LEU A 354 -26.61 -63.58 -56.86
CA LEU A 354 -25.26 -63.19 -56.48
C LEU A 354 -24.20 -64.12 -57.09
N ASP A 355 -24.58 -65.07 -57.93
CA ASP A 355 -23.70 -66.06 -58.54
C ASP A 355 -23.96 -66.13 -60.04
N ALA A 356 -23.13 -65.44 -60.82
CA ALA A 356 -23.23 -65.37 -62.29
C ALA A 356 -23.14 -66.73 -63.02
N LEU A 357 -22.94 -67.84 -62.30
CA LEU A 357 -23.00 -69.20 -62.83
C LEU A 357 -24.35 -69.88 -62.55
N SER A 358 -25.19 -69.29 -61.72
CA SER A 358 -26.52 -69.72 -61.34
C SER A 358 -27.56 -69.18 -62.31
N LEU A 359 -27.49 -69.54 -63.59
CA LEU A 359 -28.43 -69.03 -64.58
C LEU A 359 -29.83 -69.66 -64.44
N PRO A 360 -30.93 -68.88 -64.61
CA PRO A 360 -32.25 -69.41 -64.91
C PRO A 360 -32.27 -70.34 -66.13
N ASP A 361 -33.24 -71.28 -66.17
CA ASP A 361 -33.52 -72.02 -67.41
C ASP A 361 -34.11 -71.04 -68.45
N ASP A 362 -33.37 -70.77 -69.54
CA ASP A 362 -33.82 -70.03 -70.72
C ASP A 362 -33.58 -70.87 -71.99
N LEU A 363 -34.64 -71.50 -72.50
CA LEU A 363 -34.54 -72.45 -73.61
C LEU A 363 -34.32 -71.75 -74.97
N ASP A 364 -34.80 -70.52 -75.14
CA ASP A 364 -34.75 -69.82 -76.42
C ASP A 364 -33.74 -68.65 -76.48
N ASN A 365 -33.07 -68.38 -75.36
CA ASN A 365 -31.98 -67.42 -75.17
C ASN A 365 -32.40 -65.98 -75.50
N ASP A 366 -33.62 -65.60 -75.14
CA ASP A 366 -34.15 -64.25 -75.35
C ASP A 366 -33.92 -63.29 -74.16
N GLY A 367 -33.37 -63.80 -73.05
CA GLY A 367 -33.06 -63.04 -71.84
C GLY A 367 -34.23 -62.97 -70.86
N ILE A 368 -35.26 -63.79 -71.02
CA ILE A 368 -36.37 -63.95 -70.08
C ILE A 368 -36.40 -65.42 -69.62
N PRO A 369 -36.40 -65.71 -68.30
CA PRO A 369 -36.49 -67.09 -67.82
C PRO A 369 -37.74 -67.83 -68.32
N ASP A 370 -37.64 -69.13 -68.60
CA ASP A 370 -38.73 -70.01 -69.07
C ASP A 370 -39.99 -69.95 -68.19
N VAL A 371 -39.84 -69.59 -66.90
CA VAL A 371 -40.94 -69.49 -65.93
C VAL A 371 -41.72 -68.16 -66.01
N LEU A 372 -41.18 -67.18 -66.73
CA LEU A 372 -41.70 -65.82 -66.88
C LEU A 372 -42.17 -65.50 -68.31
N ASP A 373 -41.77 -66.30 -69.31
CA ASP A 373 -42.18 -66.22 -70.72
C ASP A 373 -43.66 -66.64 -71.00
#